data_AF-A0A8H9LXE8-F1
#
_entry.id   AF-A0A8H9LXE8-F1
#
_cell.length_a   1.000
_cell.length_b   1.000
_cell.length_c   1.000
_cell.angle_alpha   90.00
_cell.angle_beta   90.00
_cell.angle_gamma   90.00
#
_symmetry.space_group_name_H-M   'P 1'
#
loop_
_entity.id
_entity.type
_entity.pdbx_description
1 polymer ?
#
loop_
_entity_poly.entity_id
_entity_poly.type
_entity_poly.pdbx_seq_one_letter_code
_entity_poly.pdbx_strand_id
1 'polypeptide(L)'
;MRTLHHYDRSGLLSPSERSPAGYRLYNAADLARLQQILFYRELGFPLEEIATILADPLANALDHLLARRDALTEQIARLQKLVDVAERAIEVQRTGIELTPEERFEVFGDVVFDLSYAADAHLKWGNQQGHQEALARAANHTKEDWRRLMAEAADWRGRLLAAFDQGLPADGEEALDLAEEHRQHITRWFTPCPPETHCRIADDYEADARAFALVVPPAEQRPGLAGYLRAAIGANAEQRAATGSEAAR
;
A
#
# COMPACT_ATOMS: atom_id res chain seq x y z
N MET A 1 17.76 -30.33 -26.75
CA MET A 1 18.96 -30.94 -26.11
C MET A 1 20.21 -30.06 -26.20
N ARG A 2 20.17 -28.79 -25.75
CA ARG A 2 21.35 -27.91 -25.77
C ARG A 2 22.02 -27.79 -24.39
N THR A 3 21.22 -27.86 -23.33
CA THR A 3 21.62 -27.72 -21.92
C THR A 3 22.39 -28.94 -21.39
N LEU A 4 21.93 -30.18 -21.64
CA LEU A 4 22.66 -31.39 -21.22
C LEU A 4 24.01 -31.55 -21.93
N HIS A 5 24.09 -31.17 -23.21
CA HIS A 5 25.37 -31.14 -23.94
C HIS A 5 26.32 -30.05 -23.44
N HIS A 6 25.78 -28.99 -22.83
CA HIS A 6 26.59 -27.97 -22.21
C HIS A 6 27.16 -28.45 -20.87
N TYR A 7 26.34 -29.12 -20.04
CA TYR A 7 26.79 -29.69 -18.76
C TYR A 7 27.78 -30.85 -18.92
N ASP A 8 27.64 -31.66 -19.98
CA ASP A 8 28.62 -32.70 -20.32
C ASP A 8 29.97 -32.08 -20.73
N ARG A 9 29.95 -31.02 -21.54
CA ARG A 9 31.17 -30.31 -21.93
C ARG A 9 31.85 -29.58 -20.78
N SER A 10 31.10 -29.12 -19.79
CA SER A 10 31.64 -28.46 -18.60
C SER A 10 32.00 -29.46 -17.48
N GLY A 11 31.83 -30.77 -17.69
CA GLY A 11 32.07 -31.80 -16.67
C GLY A 11 31.11 -31.76 -15.48
N LEU A 12 30.06 -30.95 -15.56
CA LEU A 12 29.08 -30.78 -14.48
C LEU A 12 28.12 -31.98 -14.40
N LEU A 13 27.77 -32.53 -15.56
CA LEU A 13 26.96 -33.74 -15.69
C LEU A 13 27.41 -34.53 -16.92
N SER A 14 28.10 -35.64 -16.72
CA SER A 14 28.52 -36.54 -17.79
C SER A 14 27.62 -37.79 -17.83
N PRO A 15 27.32 -38.33 -19.02
CA PRO A 15 26.54 -39.55 -19.12
C PRO A 15 27.33 -40.73 -18.56
N SER A 16 26.68 -41.57 -17.77
CA SER A 16 27.31 -42.79 -17.25
C SER A 16 27.73 -43.75 -18.36
N GLU A 17 26.98 -43.79 -19.47
CA GLU A 17 27.27 -44.70 -20.58
C GLU A 17 27.05 -44.05 -21.95
N ARG A 18 27.59 -44.69 -22.98
CA ARG A 18 27.28 -44.40 -24.38
C ARG A 18 26.84 -45.67 -25.08
N SER A 19 25.77 -45.59 -25.86
CA SER A 19 25.34 -46.69 -26.73
C SER A 19 26.40 -47.02 -27.78
N PRO A 20 26.36 -48.22 -28.39
CA PRO A 20 27.25 -48.57 -29.51
C PRO A 20 27.17 -47.60 -30.70
N ALA A 21 26.03 -46.92 -30.89
CA ALA A 21 25.81 -45.91 -31.91
C ALA A 21 26.24 -44.48 -31.48
N GLY A 22 26.87 -44.32 -30.30
CA GLY A 22 27.43 -43.06 -29.81
C GLY A 22 26.45 -42.17 -29.03
N TYR A 23 25.18 -42.55 -28.88
CA TYR A 23 24.20 -41.82 -28.06
C TYR A 23 24.54 -41.86 -26.57
N ARG A 24 24.28 -40.75 -25.87
CA ARG A 24 24.47 -40.62 -24.42
C ARG A 24 23.36 -41.36 -23.67
N LEU A 25 23.73 -42.16 -22.68
CA LEU A 25 22.82 -42.89 -21.81
C LEU A 25 23.03 -42.41 -20.37
N TYR A 26 21.94 -42.01 -19.72
CA TYR A 26 21.94 -41.51 -18.35
C TYR A 26 21.23 -42.49 -17.43
N ASN A 27 21.87 -42.86 -16.33
CA ASN A 27 21.27 -43.75 -15.34
C ASN A 27 20.57 -42.96 -14.21
N ALA A 28 20.04 -43.67 -13.21
CA ALA A 28 19.34 -43.03 -12.09
C ALA A 28 20.22 -42.06 -11.28
N ALA A 29 21.52 -42.32 -11.15
CA ALA A 29 22.44 -41.44 -10.44
C ALA A 29 22.69 -40.14 -11.22
N ASP A 30 22.80 -40.22 -12.55
CA ASP A 30 22.92 -39.04 -13.41
C ASP A 30 21.66 -38.16 -13.34
N LEU A 31 20.48 -38.78 -13.28
CA LEU A 31 19.22 -38.07 -13.13
C LEU A 31 19.11 -37.39 -11.77
N ALA A 32 19.55 -38.05 -10.69
CA ALA A 32 19.61 -37.44 -9.36
C ALA A 32 20.55 -36.23 -9.33
N ARG A 33 21.73 -36.35 -9.96
CA ARG A 33 22.68 -35.23 -10.10
C ARG A 33 22.10 -34.09 -10.93
N LEU A 34 21.39 -34.40 -12.01
CA LEU A 34 20.69 -33.40 -12.82
C LEU A 34 19.64 -32.64 -12.00
N GLN A 35 18.85 -33.33 -11.18
CA GLN A 35 17.86 -32.69 -10.31
C GLN A 35 18.53 -31.70 -9.33
N GLN A 36 19.67 -32.07 -8.74
CA GLN A 36 20.43 -31.17 -7.87
C GLN A 36 20.95 -29.94 -8.63
N ILE A 37 21.48 -30.11 -9.84
CA ILE A 37 21.92 -28.98 -10.69
C ILE A 37 20.74 -28.04 -10.96
N LEU A 38 19.58 -28.58 -11.32
CA LEU A 38 18.38 -27.77 -11.61
C LEU A 38 17.91 -27.00 -10.38
N PHE A 39 17.93 -27.63 -9.20
CA PHE A 39 17.59 -26.98 -7.94
C PHE A 39 18.47 -25.76 -7.65
N TYR A 40 19.79 -25.89 -7.72
CA TYR A 40 20.68 -24.75 -7.50
C TYR A 40 20.59 -23.70 -8.63
N ARG A 41 20.30 -24.11 -9.87
CA ARG A 41 20.01 -23.17 -10.96
C ARG A 41 18.75 -22.36 -10.71
N GLU A 42 17.71 -22.97 -10.14
CA GLU A 42 16.48 -22.29 -9.76
C GLU A 42 16.70 -21.28 -8.63
N LEU A 43 17.58 -21.60 -7.68
CA LEU A 43 18.07 -20.66 -6.66
C LEU A 43 18.99 -19.57 -7.25
N GLY A 44 19.36 -19.66 -8.53
CA GLY A 44 20.11 -18.66 -9.27
C GLY A 44 21.62 -18.74 -9.10
N PHE A 45 22.16 -19.89 -8.69
CA PHE A 45 23.61 -20.10 -8.66
C PHE A 45 24.21 -20.18 -10.08
N PRO A 46 25.41 -19.62 -10.30
CA PRO A 46 26.17 -19.84 -11.52
C PRO A 46 26.71 -21.28 -11.58
N LEU A 47 26.98 -21.79 -12.78
CA LEU A 47 27.32 -23.21 -12.97
C LEU A 47 28.62 -23.61 -12.27
N GLU A 48 29.56 -22.67 -12.15
CA GLU A 48 30.84 -22.85 -11.47
C GLU A 48 30.65 -23.08 -9.97
N GLU A 49 29.75 -22.33 -9.33
CA GLU A 49 29.43 -22.52 -7.90
C GLU A 49 28.67 -23.82 -7.68
N ILE A 50 27.78 -24.21 -8.59
CA ILE A 50 27.09 -25.50 -8.53
C ILE A 50 28.10 -26.65 -8.61
N ALA A 51 29.13 -26.54 -9.46
CA ALA A 51 30.19 -27.55 -9.53
C ALA A 51 30.91 -27.70 -8.19
N THR A 52 31.23 -26.58 -7.53
CA THR A 52 31.85 -26.56 -6.20
C THR A 52 30.95 -27.20 -5.15
N ILE A 53 29.66 -26.83 -5.10
CA ILE A 53 28.70 -27.40 -4.15
C ILE A 53 28.56 -28.92 -4.35
N LEU A 54 28.50 -29.37 -5.59
CA LEU A 54 28.35 -30.80 -5.92
C LEU A 54 29.64 -31.62 -5.73
N ALA A 55 30.79 -30.99 -5.48
CA ALA A 55 32.05 -31.68 -5.20
C ALA A 55 32.11 -32.21 -3.76
N ASP A 56 31.55 -31.47 -2.80
CA ASP A 56 31.40 -31.93 -1.40
C ASP A 56 30.14 -31.32 -0.74
N PRO A 57 28.95 -31.88 -1.03
CA PRO A 57 27.69 -31.33 -0.55
C PRO A 57 27.56 -31.28 0.97
N LEU A 58 28.26 -32.16 1.71
CA LEU A 58 28.18 -32.23 3.17
C LEU A 58 29.00 -31.12 3.83
N ALA A 59 30.09 -30.68 3.20
CA ALA A 59 30.97 -29.66 3.74
C ALA A 59 30.54 -28.23 3.37
N ASN A 60 29.96 -28.01 2.19
CA ASN A 60 29.83 -26.66 1.63
C ASN A 60 28.41 -26.20 1.28
N ALA A 61 27.43 -27.11 1.13
CA ALA A 61 26.12 -26.74 0.60
C ALA A 61 25.37 -25.75 1.51
N LEU A 62 25.44 -25.93 2.83
CA LEU A 62 24.77 -25.06 3.78
C LEU A 62 25.30 -23.62 3.72
N ASP A 63 26.62 -23.44 3.72
CA ASP A 63 27.25 -22.11 3.68
C ASP A 63 26.92 -21.36 2.38
N HIS A 64 26.96 -22.06 1.24
CA HIS A 64 26.54 -21.49 -0.04
C HIS A 64 25.06 -21.09 -0.05
N LEU A 65 24.18 -21.92 0.53
CA LEU A 65 22.75 -21.62 0.64
C LEU A 65 22.48 -20.42 1.56
N LEU A 66 23.19 -20.31 2.69
CA LEU A 66 23.09 -19.17 3.61
C LEU A 66 23.56 -17.87 2.93
N ALA A 67 24.74 -17.89 2.30
CA ALA A 67 25.26 -16.74 1.56
C ALA A 67 24.31 -16.30 0.43
N ARG A 68 23.71 -17.27 -0.28
CA ARG A 68 22.74 -16.98 -1.34
C ARG A 68 21.45 -16.39 -0.80
N ARG A 69 20.93 -16.91 0.31
CA ARG A 69 19.76 -16.35 1.01
C ARG A 69 20.03 -14.89 1.39
N ASP A 70 21.20 -14.59 1.94
CA ASP A 70 21.55 -13.25 2.39
C ASP A 70 21.64 -12.28 1.21
N ALA A 71 22.32 -12.68 0.12
CA ALA A 71 22.39 -11.89 -1.12
C ALA A 71 21.00 -11.63 -1.73
N LEU A 72 20.12 -12.63 -1.75
CA LEU A 72 18.73 -12.47 -2.22
C LEU A 72 17.95 -11.51 -1.31
N THR A 73 18.15 -11.59 0.00
CA THR A 73 17.50 -10.70 0.97
C THR A 73 17.92 -9.24 0.76
N GLU A 74 19.22 -8.99 0.55
CA GLU A 74 19.71 -7.65 0.21
C GLU A 74 19.15 -7.14 -1.13
N GLN A 75 19.04 -8.02 -2.12
CA GLN A 75 18.45 -7.67 -3.41
C GLN A 75 16.96 -7.32 -3.29
N ILE A 76 16.20 -8.07 -2.50
CA ILE A 76 14.79 -7.78 -2.19
C ILE A 76 14.68 -6.41 -1.52
N ALA A 77 15.48 -6.14 -0.49
CA ALA A 77 15.45 -4.85 0.20
C ALA A 77 15.78 -3.68 -0.75
N ARG A 78 16.70 -3.88 -1.69
CA ARG A 78 17.03 -2.87 -2.72
C ARG A 78 15.87 -2.66 -3.70
N LEU A 79 15.24 -3.74 -4.16
CA LEU A 79 14.09 -3.66 -5.06
C LEU A 79 12.88 -2.99 -4.40
N GLN A 80 12.60 -3.30 -3.13
CA GLN A 80 11.57 -2.62 -2.34
C GLN A 80 11.81 -1.10 -2.28
N LYS A 81 13.04 -0.68 -1.97
CA LYS A 81 13.39 0.76 -2.01
C LYS A 81 13.15 1.40 -3.38
N LEU A 82 13.42 0.68 -4.47
CA LEU A 82 13.17 1.20 -5.82
C LEU A 82 11.67 1.28 -6.14
N VAL A 83 10.86 0.35 -5.64
CA VAL A 83 9.39 0.42 -5.71
C VAL A 83 8.91 1.68 -4.98
N ASP A 84 9.36 1.92 -3.75
CA ASP A 84 8.97 3.12 -2.99
C ASP A 84 9.34 4.43 -3.72
N VAL A 85 10.47 4.46 -4.42
CA VAL A 85 10.89 5.63 -5.23
C VAL A 85 9.98 5.80 -6.45
N ALA A 86 9.67 4.71 -7.15
CA ALA A 86 8.79 4.75 -8.31
C ALA A 86 7.37 5.18 -7.91
N GLU A 87 6.88 4.68 -6.78
CA GLU A 87 5.59 5.04 -6.19
C GLU A 87 5.50 6.54 -5.88
N ARG A 88 6.52 7.12 -5.22
CA ARG A 88 6.62 8.57 -5.00
C ARG A 88 6.65 9.36 -6.32
N ALA A 89 7.39 8.89 -7.32
CA ALA A 89 7.45 9.55 -8.62
C ALA A 89 6.10 9.50 -9.38
N ILE A 90 5.39 8.38 -9.28
CA ILE A 90 4.04 8.22 -9.83
C ILE A 90 3.07 9.18 -9.13
N GLU A 91 3.16 9.32 -7.82
CA GLU A 91 2.34 10.27 -7.06
C GLU A 91 2.57 11.72 -7.54
N VAL A 92 3.84 12.12 -7.74
CA VAL A 92 4.18 13.44 -8.31
C VAL A 92 3.50 13.66 -9.66
N GLN A 93 3.53 12.66 -10.55
CA GLN A 93 2.88 12.79 -11.86
C GLN A 93 1.35 12.76 -11.80
N ARG A 94 0.75 11.95 -10.92
CA ARG A 94 -0.72 11.76 -10.86
C ARG A 94 -1.44 12.87 -10.13
N THR A 95 -0.82 13.48 -9.13
CA THR A 95 -1.45 14.54 -8.33
C THR A 95 -1.48 15.90 -9.05
N GLY A 96 -0.62 16.13 -10.04
CA GLY A 96 -0.56 17.41 -10.76
C GLY A 96 -0.12 18.60 -9.89
N ILE A 97 0.29 18.34 -8.65
CA ILE A 97 0.68 19.33 -7.66
C ILE A 97 2.21 19.44 -7.68
N GLU A 98 2.72 20.58 -8.16
CA GLU A 98 4.13 20.98 -8.07
C GLU A 98 4.49 21.32 -6.61
N LEU A 99 4.66 20.29 -5.76
CA LEU A 99 5.27 20.43 -4.43
C LEU A 99 6.57 19.64 -4.41
N THR A 100 7.66 20.25 -3.94
CA THR A 100 8.93 19.53 -3.77
C THR A 100 8.81 18.45 -2.68
N PRO A 101 9.71 17.45 -2.62
CA PRO A 101 9.68 16.43 -1.57
C PRO A 101 9.66 17.00 -0.15
N GLU A 102 10.37 18.09 0.09
CA GLU A 102 10.41 18.81 1.38
C GLU A 102 9.07 19.47 1.69
N GLU A 103 8.44 20.10 0.70
CA GLU A 103 7.13 20.73 0.84
C GLU A 103 6.02 19.70 1.05
N ARG A 104 6.14 18.52 0.44
CA ARG A 104 5.24 17.39 0.71
C ARG A 104 5.40 16.88 2.14
N PHE A 105 6.63 16.73 2.62
CA PHE A 105 6.87 16.32 4.01
C PHE A 105 6.34 17.36 5.00
N GLU A 106 6.55 18.67 4.74
CA GLU A 106 6.01 19.76 5.55
C GLU A 106 4.47 19.80 5.58
N VAL A 107 3.82 19.48 4.47
CA VAL A 107 2.36 19.57 4.33
C VAL A 107 1.66 18.29 4.82
N PHE A 108 2.15 17.11 4.41
CA PHE A 108 1.47 15.84 4.62
C PHE A 108 2.01 15.04 5.83
N GLY A 109 3.19 15.38 6.36
CA GLY A 109 3.77 14.72 7.53
C GLY A 109 3.87 13.19 7.37
N ASP A 110 3.51 12.44 8.42
CA ASP A 110 3.45 10.97 8.43
C ASP A 110 2.18 10.40 7.78
N VAL A 111 1.31 11.23 7.20
CA VAL A 111 0.15 10.76 6.44
C VAL A 111 0.65 10.17 5.13
N VAL A 112 1.03 8.89 5.18
CA VAL A 112 1.33 8.10 4.00
C VAL A 112 0.02 7.93 3.24
N PHE A 113 -0.12 8.61 2.11
CA PHE A 113 -1.15 8.27 1.14
C PHE A 113 -0.92 6.81 0.74
N ASP A 114 -1.73 5.90 1.28
CA ASP A 114 -1.70 4.50 0.86
C ASP A 114 -2.12 4.45 -0.60
N LEU A 115 -1.14 4.21 -1.48
CA LEU A 115 -1.32 4.18 -2.92
C LEU A 115 -2.28 3.08 -3.37
N SER A 116 -2.43 2.01 -2.57
CA SER A 116 -3.42 0.97 -2.83
C SER A 116 -4.84 1.53 -2.68
N TYR A 117 -5.07 2.38 -1.67
CA TYR A 117 -6.36 3.04 -1.50
C TYR A 117 -6.61 4.10 -2.57
N ALA A 118 -5.63 4.91 -2.96
CA ALA A 118 -5.82 5.87 -4.05
C ALA A 118 -6.16 5.19 -5.39
N ALA A 119 -5.56 4.03 -5.68
CA ALA A 119 -5.89 3.23 -6.86
C ALA A 119 -7.29 2.59 -6.77
N ASP A 120 -7.64 2.00 -5.63
CA ASP A 120 -8.95 1.39 -5.38
C ASP A 120 -10.07 2.45 -5.36
N ALA A 121 -9.81 3.61 -4.76
CA ALA A 121 -10.69 4.77 -4.73
C ALA A 121 -11.00 5.28 -6.14
N HIS A 122 -10.00 5.31 -7.02
CA HIS A 122 -10.22 5.66 -8.42
C HIS A 122 -11.06 4.60 -9.15
N LEU A 123 -10.92 3.31 -8.82
CA LEU A 123 -11.80 2.27 -9.38
C LEU A 123 -13.23 2.34 -8.82
N LYS A 124 -13.37 2.68 -7.53
CA LYS A 124 -14.65 2.71 -6.80
C LYS A 124 -15.45 3.99 -7.07
N TRP A 125 -14.78 5.14 -7.20
CA TRP A 125 -15.40 6.46 -7.32
C TRP A 125 -14.93 7.27 -8.54
N GLY A 126 -13.97 6.80 -9.35
CA GLY A 126 -13.40 7.54 -10.49
C GLY A 126 -14.41 8.02 -11.54
N ASN A 127 -15.55 7.33 -11.64
CA ASN A 127 -16.64 7.68 -12.54
C ASN A 127 -17.72 8.56 -11.90
N GLN A 128 -17.61 8.88 -10.60
CA GLN A 128 -18.54 9.78 -9.93
C GLN A 128 -18.10 11.22 -10.14
N GLN A 129 -19.02 12.07 -10.60
CA GLN A 129 -18.77 13.48 -10.87
C GLN A 129 -18.15 14.21 -9.65
N GLY A 130 -18.61 13.90 -8.43
CA GLY A 130 -18.05 14.48 -7.20
C GLY A 130 -16.58 14.14 -6.94
N HIS A 131 -16.10 12.98 -7.38
CA HIS A 131 -14.69 12.59 -7.25
C HIS A 131 -13.79 13.35 -8.23
N GLN A 132 -14.26 13.54 -9.47
CA GLN A 132 -13.53 14.33 -10.47
C GLN A 132 -13.45 15.81 -10.07
N GLU A 133 -14.53 16.36 -9.53
CA GLU A 133 -14.55 17.73 -8.99
C GLU A 133 -13.61 17.88 -7.78
N ALA A 134 -13.57 16.87 -6.88
CA ALA A 134 -12.65 16.85 -5.75
C ALA A 134 -11.19 16.86 -6.19
N LEU A 135 -10.82 16.02 -7.17
CA LEU A 135 -9.47 15.99 -7.73
C LEU A 135 -9.11 17.30 -8.43
N ALA A 136 -10.04 17.88 -9.20
CA ALA A 136 -9.81 19.14 -9.89
C ALA A 136 -9.63 20.32 -8.92
N ARG A 137 -10.38 20.37 -7.82
CA ARG A 137 -10.19 21.40 -6.78
C ARG A 137 -8.88 21.20 -6.03
N ALA A 138 -8.58 19.95 -5.65
CA ALA A 138 -7.32 19.61 -4.98
C ALA A 138 -6.08 19.99 -5.81
N ALA A 139 -6.13 19.78 -7.12
CA ALA A 139 -5.06 20.15 -8.04
C ALA A 139 -4.83 21.66 -8.17
N ASN A 140 -5.83 22.49 -7.83
CA ASN A 140 -5.75 23.95 -7.90
C ASN A 140 -5.35 24.60 -6.56
N HIS A 141 -5.17 23.83 -5.49
CA HIS A 141 -4.77 24.38 -4.19
C HIS A 141 -3.31 24.84 -4.21
N THR A 142 -3.07 26.02 -3.66
CA THR A 142 -1.70 26.50 -3.43
C THR A 142 -1.05 25.80 -2.24
N LYS A 143 0.25 25.96 -2.06
CA LYS A 143 0.96 25.47 -0.86
C LYS A 143 0.34 26.01 0.44
N GLU A 144 -0.05 27.27 0.47
CA GLU A 144 -0.67 27.88 1.66
C GLU A 144 -2.07 27.34 1.91
N ASP A 145 -2.83 27.04 0.85
CA ASP A 145 -4.12 26.37 0.96
C ASP A 145 -3.97 24.97 1.55
N TRP A 146 -3.00 24.19 1.08
CA TRP A 146 -2.67 22.89 1.64
C TRP A 146 -2.23 22.96 3.11
N ARG A 147 -1.38 23.94 3.46
CA ARG A 147 -0.97 24.17 4.84
C ARG A 147 -2.18 24.48 5.74
N ARG A 148 -3.11 25.32 5.27
CA ARG A 148 -4.32 25.68 6.02
C ARG A 148 -5.26 24.49 6.15
N LEU A 149 -5.49 23.75 5.07
CA LEU A 149 -6.30 22.53 5.06
C LEU A 149 -5.77 21.53 6.10
N MET A 150 -4.48 21.24 6.08
CA MET A 150 -3.88 20.27 6.99
C MET A 150 -3.88 20.74 8.45
N ALA A 151 -3.70 22.03 8.71
CA ALA A 151 -3.82 22.59 10.05
C ALA A 151 -5.25 22.49 10.61
N GLU A 152 -6.26 22.82 9.79
CA GLU A 152 -7.67 22.64 10.15
C GLU A 152 -8.00 21.17 10.44
N ALA A 153 -7.52 20.24 9.59
CA ALA A 153 -7.73 18.82 9.77
C ALA A 153 -7.03 18.26 11.02
N ALA A 154 -5.83 18.76 11.35
CA ALA A 154 -5.09 18.35 12.55
C ALA A 154 -5.77 18.83 13.84
N ASP A 155 -6.25 20.08 13.88
CA ASP A 155 -7.01 20.61 15.02
C ASP A 155 -8.31 19.81 15.25
N TRP A 156 -9.09 19.63 14.17
CA TRP A 156 -10.31 18.85 14.21
C TRP A 156 -10.06 17.42 14.70
N ARG A 157 -9.02 16.76 14.18
CA ARG A 157 -8.63 15.40 14.59
C ARG A 157 -8.26 15.34 16.07
N GLY A 158 -7.52 16.32 16.58
CA GLY A 158 -7.19 16.39 18.02
C GLY A 158 -8.44 16.44 18.90
N ARG A 159 -9.45 17.23 18.51
CA ARG A 159 -10.73 17.32 19.23
C ARG A 159 -11.57 16.04 19.11
N LEU A 160 -11.59 15.40 17.93
CA LEU A 160 -12.23 14.10 17.73
C LEU A 160 -11.65 13.02 18.66
N LEU A 161 -10.33 12.92 18.71
CA LEU A 161 -9.63 11.97 19.58
C LEU A 161 -9.95 12.24 21.05
N ALA A 162 -9.92 13.50 21.47
CA ALA A 162 -10.22 13.89 22.84
C ALA A 162 -11.68 13.57 23.24
N ALA A 163 -12.64 13.81 22.34
CA ALA A 163 -14.05 13.49 22.58
C ALA A 163 -14.27 11.97 22.74
N PHE A 164 -13.61 11.17 21.88
CA PHE A 164 -13.66 9.72 21.96
C PHE A 164 -13.00 9.17 23.22
N ASP A 165 -11.80 9.64 23.57
CA ASP A 165 -11.05 9.18 24.75
C ASP A 165 -11.78 9.55 26.07
N GLN A 166 -12.58 10.62 26.07
CA GLN A 166 -13.45 11.00 27.20
C GLN A 166 -14.75 10.18 27.27
N GLY A 167 -15.07 9.37 26.26
CA GLY A 167 -16.30 8.60 26.18
C GLY A 167 -17.55 9.48 26.01
N LEU A 168 -17.42 10.63 25.33
CA LEU A 168 -18.58 11.47 25.01
C LEU A 168 -19.55 10.70 24.08
N PRO A 169 -20.87 10.94 24.19
CA PRO A 169 -21.84 10.28 23.35
C PRO A 169 -21.75 10.79 21.90
N ALA A 170 -21.89 9.88 20.93
CA ALA A 170 -21.77 10.21 19.50
C ALA A 170 -22.92 11.10 18.98
N ASP A 171 -24.05 11.12 19.68
CA ASP A 171 -25.20 12.00 19.44
C ASP A 171 -25.23 13.22 20.38
N GLY A 172 -24.14 13.48 21.11
CA GLY A 172 -23.98 14.68 21.93
C GLY A 172 -23.56 15.90 21.11
N GLU A 173 -23.81 17.10 21.65
CA GLU A 173 -23.54 18.40 21.00
C GLU A 173 -22.12 18.49 20.41
N GLU A 174 -21.09 18.15 21.20
CA GLU A 174 -19.68 18.17 20.75
C GLU A 174 -19.43 17.25 19.54
N ALA A 175 -20.03 16.06 19.52
CA ALA A 175 -19.86 15.10 18.44
C ALA A 175 -20.58 15.55 17.16
N LEU A 176 -21.76 16.17 17.31
CA LEU A 176 -22.54 16.74 16.21
C LEU A 176 -21.81 17.94 15.59
N ASP A 177 -21.22 18.80 16.42
CA ASP A 177 -20.40 19.93 15.97
C ASP A 177 -19.16 19.45 15.21
N LEU A 178 -18.45 18.44 15.74
CA LEU A 178 -17.31 17.83 15.04
C LEU A 178 -17.73 17.19 13.70
N ALA A 179 -18.89 16.54 13.64
CA ALA A 179 -19.41 15.98 12.40
C ALA A 179 -19.73 17.09 11.39
N GLU A 180 -20.37 18.18 11.82
CA GLU A 180 -20.71 19.29 10.95
C GLU A 180 -19.46 20.05 10.45
N GLU A 181 -18.48 20.29 11.32
CA GLU A 181 -17.19 20.86 10.94
C GLU A 181 -16.48 20.01 9.89
N HIS A 182 -16.46 18.69 10.08
CA HIS A 182 -15.87 17.76 9.11
C HIS A 182 -16.57 17.84 7.75
N ARG A 183 -17.91 17.90 7.75
CA ARG A 183 -18.70 18.07 6.52
C ARG A 183 -18.38 19.37 5.79
N GLN A 184 -18.24 20.46 6.53
CA GLN A 184 -17.90 21.78 6.00
C GLN A 184 -16.46 21.81 5.48
N HIS A 185 -15.54 21.14 6.17
CA HIS A 185 -14.15 21.00 5.73
C HIS A 185 -14.08 20.29 4.37
N ILE A 186 -14.80 19.16 4.20
CA ILE A 186 -14.88 18.46 2.91
C ILE A 186 -15.48 19.38 1.83
N THR A 187 -16.57 20.08 2.15
CA THR A 187 -17.27 20.99 1.23
C THR A 187 -16.37 22.11 0.73
N ARG A 188 -15.59 22.69 1.64
CA ARG A 188 -14.69 23.79 1.37
C ARG A 188 -13.53 23.39 0.47
N TRP A 189 -12.86 22.29 0.81
CA TRP A 189 -11.57 21.95 0.22
C TRP A 189 -11.66 20.97 -0.93
N PHE A 190 -12.69 20.12 -0.99
CA PHE A 190 -12.75 19.03 -1.96
C PHE A 190 -14.00 19.11 -2.83
N THR A 191 -15.18 18.87 -2.28
CA THR A 191 -16.40 18.71 -3.09
C THR A 191 -17.65 18.98 -2.26
N PRO A 192 -18.75 19.52 -2.84
CA PRO A 192 -20.01 19.68 -2.13
C PRO A 192 -20.40 18.39 -1.39
N CYS A 193 -20.51 18.49 -0.05
CA CYS A 193 -20.78 17.35 0.81
C CYS A 193 -22.15 17.53 1.50
N PRO A 194 -23.27 17.21 0.81
CA PRO A 194 -24.56 17.15 1.47
C PRO A 194 -24.58 16.02 2.52
N PRO A 195 -25.49 16.06 3.51
CA PRO A 195 -25.50 15.08 4.60
C PRO A 195 -25.49 13.62 4.14
N GLU A 196 -26.23 13.29 3.09
CA GLU A 196 -26.26 11.93 2.50
C GLU A 196 -24.89 11.47 1.97
N THR A 197 -24.16 12.37 1.30
CA THR A 197 -22.80 12.09 0.82
C THR A 197 -21.85 11.91 1.99
N HIS A 198 -22.02 12.71 3.05
CA HIS A 198 -21.18 12.61 4.25
C HIS A 198 -21.38 11.28 4.97
N CYS A 199 -22.62 10.78 5.08
CA CYS A 199 -22.90 9.45 5.63
C CYS A 199 -22.23 8.33 4.82
N ARG A 200 -22.29 8.40 3.48
CA ARG A 200 -21.59 7.41 2.63
C ARG A 200 -20.08 7.40 2.85
N ILE A 201 -19.46 8.58 2.97
CA ILE A 201 -18.03 8.71 3.27
C ILE A 201 -17.73 8.06 4.63
N ALA A 202 -18.62 8.23 5.62
CA ALA A 202 -18.47 7.61 6.93
C ALA A 202 -18.65 6.08 6.92
N ASP A 203 -19.55 5.55 6.09
CA ASP A 203 -19.67 4.11 5.85
C ASP A 203 -18.36 3.53 5.29
N ASP A 204 -17.70 4.26 4.39
CA ASP A 204 -16.41 3.85 3.83
C ASP A 204 -15.29 3.85 4.87
N TYR A 205 -15.28 4.82 5.80
CA TYR A 205 -14.33 4.84 6.91
C TYR A 205 -14.48 3.64 7.85
N GLU A 206 -15.71 3.21 8.14
CA GLU A 206 -15.93 2.03 8.98
C GLU A 206 -15.61 0.72 8.23
N ALA A 207 -15.85 0.67 6.92
CA ALA A 207 -15.65 -0.52 6.11
C ALA A 207 -14.19 -0.77 5.68
N ASP A 208 -13.38 0.29 5.52
CA ASP A 208 -11.97 0.20 5.09
C ASP A 208 -11.06 1.08 5.96
N ALA A 209 -10.17 0.44 6.72
CA ALA A 209 -9.22 1.13 7.59
C ALA A 209 -8.29 2.09 6.82
N ARG A 210 -8.04 1.83 5.52
CA ARG A 210 -7.26 2.73 4.65
C ARG A 210 -8.05 4.00 4.30
N ALA A 211 -9.37 3.90 4.18
CA ALA A 211 -10.24 5.08 4.01
C ALA A 211 -10.19 5.97 5.25
N PHE A 212 -10.29 5.34 6.43
CA PHE A 212 -10.21 6.07 7.70
C PHE A 212 -8.82 6.67 7.94
N ALA A 213 -7.74 6.05 7.43
CA ALA A 213 -6.39 6.58 7.51
C ALA A 213 -6.20 7.97 6.87
N LEU A 214 -7.09 8.37 5.95
CA LEU A 214 -7.08 9.71 5.36
C LEU A 214 -7.45 10.82 6.35
N VAL A 215 -8.26 10.48 7.36
CA VAL A 215 -8.75 11.43 8.37
C VAL A 215 -8.11 11.20 9.74
N VAL A 216 -7.68 9.98 10.07
CA VAL A 216 -6.94 9.68 11.31
C VAL A 216 -5.78 8.74 11.01
N PRO A 217 -4.51 9.18 11.15
CA PRO A 217 -3.34 8.36 10.88
C PRO A 217 -3.35 7.05 11.67
N PRO A 218 -2.86 5.92 11.11
CA PRO A 218 -2.89 4.62 11.79
C PRO A 218 -2.31 4.62 13.21
N ALA A 219 -1.28 5.43 13.48
CA ALA A 219 -0.67 5.57 14.80
C ALA A 219 -1.59 6.21 15.86
N GLU A 220 -2.58 6.99 15.43
CA GLU A 220 -3.52 7.71 16.30
C GLU A 220 -4.88 7.01 16.42
N GLN A 221 -5.15 5.99 15.60
CA GLN A 221 -6.44 5.29 15.63
C GLN A 221 -6.68 4.58 16.98
N ARG A 222 -7.95 4.44 17.35
CA ARG A 222 -8.42 3.66 18.49
C ARG A 222 -9.45 2.62 18.03
N PRO A 223 -9.50 1.44 18.67
CA PRO A 223 -10.60 0.50 18.42
C PRO A 223 -11.95 1.18 18.62
N GLY A 224 -12.84 1.14 17.61
CA GLY A 224 -14.17 1.74 17.66
C GLY A 224 -14.26 3.22 17.25
N LEU A 225 -13.14 3.91 17.02
CA LEU A 225 -13.15 5.34 16.66
C LEU A 225 -13.87 5.61 15.33
N ALA A 226 -13.65 4.78 14.32
CA ALA A 226 -14.32 4.94 13.01
C ALA A 226 -15.86 4.79 13.16
N GLY A 227 -16.31 3.83 13.97
CA GLY A 227 -17.74 3.63 14.27
C GLY A 227 -18.33 4.79 15.07
N TYR A 228 -17.56 5.36 16.01
CA TYR A 228 -17.97 6.58 16.73
C TYR A 228 -18.17 7.76 15.79
N LEU A 229 -17.20 8.03 14.90
CA LEU A 229 -17.31 9.10 13.92
C LEU A 229 -18.51 8.87 12.99
N ARG A 230 -18.71 7.63 12.53
CA ARG A 230 -19.85 7.28 11.69
C ARG A 230 -21.19 7.53 12.38
N ALA A 231 -21.32 7.15 13.65
CA ALA A 231 -22.52 7.41 14.44
C ALA A 231 -22.79 8.91 14.59
N ALA A 232 -21.76 9.71 14.87
CA ALA A 232 -21.88 11.17 14.98
C ALA A 232 -22.31 11.83 13.67
N ILE A 233 -21.76 11.37 12.54
CA ILE A 233 -22.15 11.83 11.20
C ILE A 233 -23.61 11.49 10.90
N GLY A 234 -24.04 10.28 11.24
CA GLY A 234 -25.44 9.85 11.10
C GLY A 234 -26.40 10.72 11.91
N ALA A 235 -26.09 10.95 13.19
CA ALA A 235 -26.90 11.78 14.07
C ALA A 235 -26.98 13.24 13.59
N ASN A 236 -25.87 13.81 13.12
CA ASN A 236 -25.86 15.17 12.54
C ASN A 236 -26.74 15.24 11.28
N ALA A 237 -26.69 14.24 10.40
CA ALA A 237 -27.54 14.20 9.21
C ALA A 237 -29.04 14.17 9.56
N GLU A 238 -29.44 13.40 10.57
CA GLU A 238 -30.82 13.33 11.07
C GLU A 238 -31.29 14.67 11.65
N GLN A 239 -30.48 15.33 12.48
CA GLN A 239 -30.82 16.63 13.06
C GLN A 239 -31.02 17.72 11.99
N ARG A 240 -30.22 17.67 10.92
CA ARG A 240 -30.34 18.60 9.78
C ARG A 240 -31.59 18.34 8.95
N ALA A 241 -31.98 17.07 8.77
CA ALA A 241 -33.23 16.72 8.10
C ALA A 241 -34.45 17.24 8.90
N ALA A 242 -34.41 17.15 10.23
CA ALA A 242 -35.47 17.64 11.10
C ALA A 242 -35.61 19.18 11.03
N THR A 243 -34.50 19.91 11.16
CA THR A 243 -34.49 21.39 11.09
C THR A 243 -34.85 21.93 9.71
N GLY A 244 -34.47 21.24 8.63
CA GLY A 244 -34.88 21.59 7.26
C GLY A 244 -36.38 21.43 7.00
N SER A 245 -37.05 20.49 7.67
CA SER A 245 -38.49 20.30 7.57
C SER A 245 -39.30 21.34 8.36
N GLU A 246 -38.73 21.95 9.40
CA GLU A 246 -39.39 23.00 10.19
C GLU A 246 -39.29 24.37 9.51
N ALA A 247 -38.20 24.66 8.81
CA ALA A 247 -38.02 25.92 8.07
C ALA A 247 -38.86 26.00 6.77
N ALA A 248 -39.42 24.88 6.31
CA ALA A 248 -40.27 24.79 5.10
C ALA A 248 -41.78 24.87 5.40
N ARG A 249 -42.17 25.10 6.66
CA ARG A 249 -43.55 25.35 7.11
C ARG A 249 -43.75 26.81 7.48
#